data_AF-A0A7D8UXD5-F1
#
_entry.id   AF-A0A7D8UXD5-F1
#
_cell.length_a   1.000
_cell.length_b   1.000
_cell.length_c   1.000
_cell.angle_alpha   90.00
_cell.angle_beta   90.00
_cell.angle_gamma   90.00
#
_symmetry.space_group_name_H-M   'P 1'
#
loop_
_entity.id
_entity.type
_entity.pdbx_description
1 polymer ?
#
loop_
_entity_poly.entity_id
_entity_poly.type
_entity_poly.pdbx_seq_one_letter_code
_entity_poly.pdbx_strand_id
1 'polypeptide(L)'
;MGCNHADLSCLDTLVLLLTPVHDTATRLSTRRVHPPATQHHGSDPDNDGIGHRAPRQRPQAPLGRRLARGQARPGRCRAALSTACQAAAHGTASSFPCRHALPFHRHKDPADPQRKLIKERLAGAYRIFHRLGYDDGVAGHITVRDTVRPDAFWVNPYGLAFDLITASSLLLVSHDGEVLEGGYPGNGQLYNAAGFTIHGAIHAARPDIHAAAHSHSQFGRAFSALGRNIDIANWEGAQYAETVKLYSSFGGVVLGDEEGQNITRALGPQGKGVILQNHGILTAAGTVDAAVLYFMRLEKLCEAQLESDAAGGGGVLSDADVHAVFSELGSEDEAYRQAQEIYEWLEAEEGEGYKE
;
A
#
# COMPACT_ATOMS: atom_id res chain seq x y z
N MET A 1 -6.46 -54.04 57.98
CA MET A 1 -6.80 -52.61 58.04
C MET A 1 -6.12 -51.97 56.84
N GLY A 2 -6.75 -51.50 55.76
CA GLY A 2 -8.14 -51.19 55.46
C GLY A 2 -8.16 -49.89 54.67
N CYS A 3 -8.38 -49.96 53.34
CA CYS A 3 -8.96 -48.95 52.42
C CYS A 3 -8.21 -47.59 52.24
N ASN A 4 -8.23 -46.90 51.10
CA ASN A 4 -8.78 -47.16 49.77
C ASN A 4 -8.19 -46.20 48.71
N HIS A 5 -8.39 -46.62 47.46
CA HIS A 5 -8.13 -46.01 46.16
C HIS A 5 -8.70 -44.60 45.89
N ALA A 6 -8.04 -43.89 44.95
CA ALA A 6 -8.62 -43.39 43.68
C ALA A 6 -7.46 -42.92 42.78
N ASP A 7 -6.94 -43.77 41.88
CA ASP A 7 -7.27 -43.88 40.44
C ASP A 7 -6.81 -42.69 39.56
N LEU A 8 -5.59 -42.86 39.02
CA LEU A 8 -5.08 -42.22 37.81
C LEU A 8 -4.88 -43.36 36.79
N SER A 9 -5.76 -43.45 35.79
CA SER A 9 -5.64 -44.43 34.71
C SER A 9 -5.59 -43.75 33.33
N CYS A 10 -4.74 -44.35 32.50
CA CYS A 10 -4.64 -44.25 31.03
C CYS A 10 -3.84 -43.09 30.41
N LEU A 11 -2.51 -43.27 30.49
CA LEU A 11 -1.59 -43.40 29.33
C LEU A 11 -2.28 -43.80 28.00
N ASP A 12 -1.97 -43.15 26.88
CA ASP A 12 -0.86 -43.54 25.97
C ASP A 12 -0.87 -42.81 24.61
N THR A 13 0.25 -42.15 24.31
CA THR A 13 1.11 -42.34 23.14
C THR A 13 0.51 -42.47 21.72
N LEU A 14 0.77 -41.50 20.82
CA LEU A 14 1.39 -41.78 19.51
C LEU A 14 1.99 -40.53 18.82
N VAL A 15 3.23 -40.69 18.36
CA VAL A 15 4.06 -39.78 17.55
C VAL A 15 3.99 -40.21 16.06
N LEU A 16 4.46 -39.34 15.14
CA LEU A 16 4.73 -39.51 13.68
C LEU A 16 3.51 -39.20 12.75
N LEU A 17 3.55 -38.36 11.71
CA LEU A 17 4.59 -38.09 10.69
C LEU A 17 4.31 -36.80 9.87
N LEU A 18 5.38 -36.16 9.38
CA LEU A 18 5.42 -35.07 8.39
C LEU A 18 5.09 -35.57 6.96
N THR A 19 4.44 -34.73 6.13
CA THR A 19 4.85 -34.40 4.74
C THR A 19 3.94 -33.33 4.09
N PRO A 20 4.44 -32.56 3.10
CA PRO A 20 3.78 -31.38 2.54
C PRO A 20 2.93 -31.68 1.30
N VAL A 21 1.90 -30.87 1.04
CA VAL A 21 1.08 -30.98 -0.18
C VAL A 21 1.60 -30.01 -1.24
N HIS A 22 2.15 -30.56 -2.33
CA HIS A 22 2.33 -29.85 -3.60
C HIS A 22 1.21 -30.22 -4.58
N ASP A 23 0.65 -29.18 -5.18
CA ASP A 23 0.18 -29.03 -6.57
C ASP A 23 -0.62 -30.17 -7.23
N THR A 24 -1.90 -29.91 -7.51
CA THR A 24 -2.59 -30.49 -8.68
C THR A 24 -3.69 -29.56 -9.19
N ALA A 25 -3.38 -28.84 -10.26
CA ALA A 25 -4.35 -28.27 -11.17
C ALA A 25 -5.27 -29.37 -11.74
N THR A 26 -6.58 -29.31 -11.45
CA THR A 26 -7.58 -30.12 -12.17
C THR A 26 -8.83 -29.32 -12.51
N ARG A 27 -9.14 -29.32 -13.81
CA ARG A 27 -10.24 -28.70 -14.55
C ARG A 27 -11.60 -28.72 -13.82
N LEU A 28 -12.17 -27.53 -13.60
CA LEU A 28 -13.60 -27.37 -13.31
C LEU A 28 -14.40 -27.53 -14.62
N SER A 29 -15.08 -28.66 -14.74
CA SER A 29 -16.12 -28.90 -15.75
C SER A 29 -17.42 -28.25 -15.29
N THR A 30 -17.92 -27.31 -16.08
CA THR A 30 -19.21 -26.63 -15.89
C THR A 30 -20.37 -27.62 -16.01
N ARG A 31 -21.05 -27.95 -14.90
CA ARG A 31 -22.43 -28.48 -14.95
C ARG A 31 -23.41 -27.35 -14.70
N ARG A 32 -24.13 -26.97 -15.76
CA ARG A 32 -25.32 -26.12 -15.70
C ARG A 32 -26.41 -26.85 -14.92
N VAL A 33 -26.92 -26.22 -13.87
CA VAL A 33 -28.16 -26.62 -13.20
C VAL A 33 -29.29 -25.81 -13.84
N HIS A 34 -30.26 -26.50 -14.44
CA HIS A 34 -31.51 -25.89 -14.92
C HIS A 34 -32.52 -25.79 -13.77
N PRO A 35 -33.29 -24.69 -13.65
CA PRO A 35 -34.42 -24.62 -12.72
C PRO A 35 -35.66 -25.33 -13.31
N PRO A 36 -36.53 -25.96 -12.49
CA PRO A 36 -37.80 -26.48 -12.96
C PRO A 36 -38.86 -25.37 -13.11
N ALA A 37 -39.73 -25.58 -14.10
CA ALA A 37 -40.79 -24.67 -14.54
C ALA A 37 -42.01 -24.67 -13.59
N THR A 38 -42.71 -23.54 -13.65
CA THR A 38 -43.96 -23.16 -12.99
C THR A 38 -45.18 -24.02 -13.37
N GLN A 39 -46.12 -24.19 -12.42
CA GLN A 39 -47.52 -24.50 -12.71
C GLN A 39 -48.45 -23.47 -12.08
N HIS A 40 -49.35 -22.95 -12.91
CA HIS A 40 -50.49 -22.10 -12.58
C HIS A 40 -51.67 -22.96 -12.09
N HIS A 41 -52.41 -22.47 -11.10
CA HIS A 41 -53.88 -22.53 -11.07
C HIS A 41 -54.38 -21.31 -10.29
N GLY A 42 -55.33 -20.58 -10.88
CA GLY A 42 -55.89 -19.35 -10.32
C GLY A 42 -57.36 -19.47 -9.95
N SER A 43 -57.89 -18.39 -9.39
CA SER A 43 -59.26 -17.88 -9.58
C SER A 43 -59.47 -16.62 -8.73
N ASP A 44 -59.74 -15.52 -9.43
CA ASP A 44 -60.27 -14.17 -9.09
C ASP A 44 -61.59 -14.14 -8.29
N PRO A 45 -62.26 -12.98 -8.01
CA PRO A 45 -61.89 -11.55 -8.09
C PRO A 45 -62.34 -10.67 -6.88
N ASP A 46 -61.88 -9.41 -6.83
CA ASP A 46 -62.68 -8.15 -6.68
C ASP A 46 -61.71 -6.97 -6.39
N ASN A 47 -61.52 -6.04 -7.35
CA ASN A 47 -62.17 -4.72 -7.46
C ASN A 47 -61.66 -3.73 -6.39
N ASP A 48 -61.12 -2.53 -6.63
CA ASP A 48 -61.38 -1.45 -7.60
C ASP A 48 -60.25 -0.39 -7.40
N GLY A 49 -59.85 0.38 -8.42
CA GLY A 49 -58.90 1.49 -8.18
C GLY A 49 -58.19 2.09 -9.39
N ILE A 50 -58.91 2.92 -10.14
CA ILE A 50 -58.48 3.69 -11.30
C ILE A 50 -57.39 4.73 -10.95
N GLY A 51 -56.32 4.77 -11.75
CA GLY A 51 -55.30 5.82 -11.72
C GLY A 51 -54.52 5.92 -13.04
N HIS A 52 -55.03 6.74 -13.96
CA HIS A 52 -54.39 7.03 -15.26
C HIS A 52 -53.04 7.78 -15.10
N ARG A 53 -51.95 7.22 -15.65
CA ARG A 53 -50.77 8.00 -16.10
C ARG A 53 -50.22 7.41 -17.42
N ALA A 54 -50.02 8.30 -18.38
CA ALA A 54 -49.54 8.02 -19.74
C ALA A 54 -48.08 7.50 -19.79
N PRO A 55 -47.68 6.74 -20.83
CA PRO A 55 -46.38 6.09 -20.87
C PRO A 55 -45.27 7.03 -21.34
N ARG A 56 -44.13 7.01 -20.64
CA ARG A 56 -42.85 7.61 -21.06
C ARG A 56 -42.21 6.73 -22.15
N GLN A 57 -41.93 7.32 -23.31
CA GLN A 57 -41.19 6.70 -24.40
C GLN A 57 -39.71 6.55 -24.02
N ARG A 58 -39.14 5.36 -24.29
CA ARG A 58 -37.70 5.08 -24.20
C ARG A 58 -36.98 5.64 -25.43
N PRO A 59 -35.77 6.21 -25.32
CA PRO A 59 -34.97 6.54 -26.49
C PRO A 59 -34.32 5.28 -27.08
N GLN A 60 -34.43 5.12 -28.40
CA GLN A 60 -33.77 4.08 -29.19
C GLN A 60 -32.28 4.42 -29.37
N ALA A 61 -31.41 3.41 -29.27
CA ALA A 61 -29.99 3.49 -29.63
C ALA A 61 -29.79 3.26 -31.15
N PRO A 62 -28.87 3.96 -31.83
CA PRO A 62 -28.54 3.63 -33.21
C PRO A 62 -27.42 2.59 -33.30
N LEU A 63 -27.71 1.55 -34.09
CA LEU A 63 -26.80 0.47 -34.52
C LEU A 63 -25.81 0.96 -35.59
N GLY A 64 -24.55 0.55 -35.45
CA GLY A 64 -23.74 -0.04 -36.53
C GLY A 64 -22.92 0.90 -37.42
N ARG A 65 -21.60 0.91 -37.22
CA ARG A 65 -20.62 1.11 -38.32
C ARG A 65 -19.62 -0.04 -38.35
N ARG A 66 -19.58 -0.73 -39.49
CA ARG A 66 -18.65 -1.81 -39.84
C ARG A 66 -17.23 -1.26 -39.99
N LEU A 67 -16.26 -1.92 -39.36
CA LEU A 67 -14.82 -1.74 -39.62
C LEU A 67 -14.41 -2.56 -40.85
N ALA A 68 -13.85 -1.90 -41.87
CA ALA A 68 -13.22 -2.54 -43.01
C ALA A 68 -11.74 -2.82 -42.69
N ARG A 69 -11.32 -4.08 -42.88
CA ARG A 69 -9.93 -4.53 -42.84
C ARG A 69 -9.23 -4.14 -44.15
N GLY A 70 -8.10 -3.44 -44.06
CA GLY A 70 -7.18 -3.21 -45.17
C GLY A 70 -5.76 -3.64 -44.80
N GLN A 71 -5.26 -4.68 -45.47
CA GLN A 71 -3.87 -5.14 -45.41
C GLN A 71 -2.99 -4.25 -46.29
N ALA A 72 -1.78 -3.90 -45.83
CA ALA A 72 -0.75 -3.33 -46.68
C ALA A 72 0.62 -4.00 -46.42
N ARG A 73 1.25 -4.44 -47.51
CA ARG A 73 2.58 -5.07 -47.60
C ARG A 73 3.69 -4.02 -47.81
N PRO A 74 4.97 -4.36 -47.56
CA PRO A 74 6.06 -3.39 -47.45
C PRO A 74 6.78 -3.11 -48.77
N GLY A 75 7.25 -1.88 -48.97
CA GLY A 75 8.10 -1.47 -50.08
C GLY A 75 9.27 -0.60 -49.59
N ARG A 76 10.49 -1.06 -49.86
CA ARG A 76 11.76 -0.34 -49.64
C ARG A 76 11.95 0.74 -50.70
N CYS A 77 12.57 1.87 -50.35
CA CYS A 77 13.51 2.58 -51.24
C CYS A 77 14.52 3.41 -50.42
N ARG A 78 15.78 3.34 -50.85
CA ARG A 78 17.00 3.88 -50.25
C ARG A 78 17.31 5.29 -50.79
N ALA A 79 17.91 6.10 -49.92
CA ALA A 79 19.05 7.03 -50.10
C ALA A 79 19.04 8.06 -51.26
N ALA A 80 19.23 9.36 -50.96
CA ALA A 80 20.56 10.01 -50.81
C ALA A 80 20.48 11.55 -50.94
N LEU A 81 21.00 12.23 -49.91
CA LEU A 81 21.89 13.42 -49.88
C LEU A 81 21.64 14.63 -50.81
N SER A 82 21.52 15.82 -50.19
CA SER A 82 22.13 17.06 -50.67
C SER A 82 22.48 17.96 -49.47
N THR A 83 23.66 18.57 -49.56
CA THR A 83 24.45 19.22 -48.51
C THR A 83 24.25 20.74 -48.47
N ALA A 84 24.68 21.32 -47.35
CA ALA A 84 25.09 22.72 -47.11
C ALA A 84 24.01 23.74 -46.67
N CYS A 85 24.02 24.11 -45.39
CA CYS A 85 24.75 25.31 -44.97
C CYS A 85 24.97 25.32 -43.44
N GLN A 86 26.18 25.70 -43.06
CA GLN A 86 26.62 25.97 -41.68
C GLN A 86 26.04 27.30 -41.17
N ALA A 87 25.99 27.39 -39.84
CA ALA A 87 25.96 28.59 -38.96
C ALA A 87 24.63 28.95 -38.25
N ALA A 88 24.82 29.43 -37.01
CA ALA A 88 23.89 29.80 -35.93
C ALA A 88 23.34 28.60 -35.11
N ALA A 89 24.00 28.12 -34.06
CA ALA A 89 24.29 28.76 -32.75
C ALA A 89 23.03 29.25 -32.02
N HIS A 90 22.87 28.75 -30.78
CA HIS A 90 21.87 29.04 -29.74
C HIS A 90 20.64 28.11 -29.67
N GLY A 91 20.57 27.35 -28.57
CA GLY A 91 19.41 26.52 -28.20
C GLY A 91 19.82 25.17 -27.61
N THR A 92 20.46 25.19 -26.44
CA THR A 92 21.02 24.02 -25.74
C THR A 92 19.96 22.99 -25.35
N ALA A 93 20.17 21.75 -25.76
CA ALA A 93 19.65 20.56 -25.10
C ALA A 93 20.14 20.52 -23.65
N SER A 94 19.24 20.41 -22.67
CA SER A 94 19.66 20.11 -21.28
C SER A 94 19.90 18.60 -21.15
N SER A 95 21.12 18.20 -21.50
CA SER A 95 21.74 17.00 -20.99
C SER A 95 21.84 17.10 -19.46
N PHE A 96 21.25 16.16 -18.72
CA PHE A 96 21.52 15.96 -17.30
C PHE A 96 23.02 15.66 -17.12
N PRO A 97 23.80 16.52 -16.45
CA PRO A 97 25.20 16.19 -16.17
C PRO A 97 25.24 15.25 -14.98
N CYS A 98 25.61 14.00 -15.23
CA CYS A 98 26.31 13.20 -14.23
C CYS A 98 27.60 13.97 -13.88
N ARG A 99 27.64 14.63 -12.73
CA ARG A 99 28.81 15.38 -12.26
C ARG A 99 29.15 14.97 -10.82
N HIS A 100 30.29 14.29 -10.73
CA HIS A 100 31.22 14.23 -9.61
C HIS A 100 30.70 13.59 -8.31
N ALA A 101 31.11 12.35 -8.10
CA ALA A 101 31.19 11.75 -6.78
C ALA A 101 32.01 12.67 -5.86
N LEU A 102 31.33 13.32 -4.93
CA LEU A 102 31.96 14.05 -3.84
C LEU A 102 32.64 13.05 -2.90
N PRO A 103 33.81 13.39 -2.32
CA PRO A 103 34.49 12.51 -1.39
C PRO A 103 33.58 12.20 -0.20
N PHE A 104 33.40 10.91 0.04
CA PHE A 104 32.60 10.33 1.11
C PHE A 104 33.13 10.79 2.47
N HIS A 105 32.64 11.92 2.97
CA HIS A 105 32.84 12.31 4.36
C HIS A 105 31.94 11.45 5.23
N ARG A 106 32.51 10.31 5.62
CA ARG A 106 31.95 9.40 6.61
C ARG A 106 31.87 10.15 7.94
N HIS A 107 30.80 10.94 8.15
CA HIS A 107 30.39 11.39 9.47
C HIS A 107 29.86 10.18 10.22
N LYS A 108 30.80 9.31 10.64
CA LYS A 108 30.56 8.35 11.70
C LYS A 108 30.25 9.17 12.94
N ASP A 109 28.97 9.31 13.26
CA ASP A 109 28.60 9.20 14.66
C ASP A 109 28.09 7.77 14.87
N PRO A 110 28.99 6.82 15.20
CA PRO A 110 28.75 5.39 15.01
C PRO A 110 28.06 4.73 16.21
N ALA A 111 27.53 5.48 17.18
CA ALA A 111 27.13 4.90 18.46
C ALA A 111 25.87 5.50 19.10
N ASP A 112 24.93 6.06 18.33
CA ASP A 112 23.59 6.33 18.88
C ASP A 112 22.75 5.04 18.90
N PRO A 113 22.43 4.47 20.08
CA PRO A 113 21.60 3.27 20.17
C PRO A 113 20.20 3.47 19.62
N GLN A 114 19.66 4.70 19.69
CA GLN A 114 18.34 5.01 19.14
C GLN A 114 18.37 4.99 17.61
N ARG A 115 19.40 5.59 16.99
CA ARG A 115 19.63 5.51 15.55
C ARG A 115 19.73 4.05 15.09
N LYS A 116 20.49 3.21 15.80
CA LYS A 116 20.59 1.78 15.48
C LYS A 116 19.21 1.12 15.52
N LEU A 117 18.46 1.32 16.60
CA LEU A 117 17.13 0.74 16.76
C LEU A 117 16.16 1.16 15.65
N ILE A 118 16.07 2.46 15.30
CA ILE A 118 15.13 2.91 14.25
C ILE A 118 15.51 2.36 12.87
N LYS A 119 16.80 2.16 12.59
CA LYS A 119 17.26 1.56 11.35
C LYS A 119 16.93 0.07 11.28
N GLU A 120 17.09 -0.64 12.38
CA GLU A 120 16.69 -2.05 12.50
C GLU A 120 15.18 -2.20 12.31
N ARG A 121 14.38 -1.37 12.99
CA ARG A 121 12.92 -1.34 12.81
C ARG A 121 12.54 -1.00 11.37
N LEU A 122 13.17 0.01 10.76
CA LEU A 122 12.92 0.35 9.37
C LEU A 122 13.28 -0.80 8.42
N ALA A 123 14.41 -1.47 8.61
CA ALA A 123 14.76 -2.63 7.80
C ALA A 123 13.73 -3.77 7.96
N GLY A 124 13.33 -4.08 9.19
CA GLY A 124 12.28 -5.07 9.48
C GLY A 124 10.93 -4.70 8.85
N ALA A 125 10.57 -3.41 8.81
CA ALA A 125 9.36 -2.93 8.14
C ALA A 125 9.31 -3.30 6.64
N TYR A 126 10.44 -3.16 5.92
CA TYR A 126 10.51 -3.60 4.53
C TYR A 126 10.36 -5.11 4.39
N ARG A 127 10.97 -5.89 5.30
CA ARG A 127 10.82 -7.35 5.32
C ARG A 127 9.37 -7.76 5.54
N ILE A 128 8.68 -7.12 6.49
CA ILE A 128 7.25 -7.30 6.74
C ILE A 128 6.44 -6.98 5.47
N PHE A 129 6.69 -5.84 4.83
CA PHE A 129 6.01 -5.46 3.59
C PHE A 129 6.17 -6.52 2.51
N HIS A 130 7.38 -7.04 2.31
CA HIS A 130 7.62 -8.12 1.34
C HIS A 130 6.87 -9.40 1.69
N ARG A 131 6.97 -9.85 2.96
CA ARG A 131 6.31 -11.09 3.41
C ARG A 131 4.79 -11.04 3.29
N LEU A 132 4.21 -9.85 3.44
CA LEU A 132 2.78 -9.61 3.28
C LEU A 132 2.37 -9.28 1.84
N GLY A 133 3.32 -9.24 0.89
CA GLY A 133 3.07 -8.98 -0.53
C GLY A 133 2.67 -7.54 -0.84
N TYR A 134 3.19 -6.57 -0.08
CA TYR A 134 2.90 -5.15 -0.25
C TYR A 134 3.88 -4.44 -1.19
N ASP A 135 4.96 -5.09 -1.60
CA ASP A 135 5.92 -4.57 -2.58
C ASP A 135 5.40 -4.71 -4.03
N ASP A 136 5.68 -3.72 -4.87
CA ASP A 136 5.31 -3.72 -6.30
C ASP A 136 6.50 -3.25 -7.15
N GLY A 137 7.35 -4.19 -7.54
CA GLY A 137 8.56 -3.91 -8.31
C GLY A 137 9.51 -2.96 -7.57
N VAL A 138 9.70 -1.75 -8.12
CA VAL A 138 10.56 -0.70 -7.55
C VAL A 138 9.78 0.42 -6.86
N ALA A 139 8.44 0.30 -6.81
CA ALA A 139 7.60 1.24 -6.11
C ALA A 139 7.63 0.99 -4.59
N GLY A 140 7.14 1.98 -3.84
CA GLY A 140 7.09 1.94 -2.39
C GLY A 140 8.37 2.47 -1.71
N HIS A 141 8.17 3.06 -0.54
CA HIS A 141 9.21 3.62 0.31
C HIS A 141 8.64 3.86 1.70
N ILE A 142 9.51 3.69 2.70
CA ILE A 142 9.26 3.95 4.10
C ILE A 142 10.39 4.87 4.58
N THR A 143 10.04 6.01 5.16
CA THR A 143 11.00 6.96 5.73
C THR A 143 10.90 6.94 7.24
N VAL A 144 12.03 7.13 7.92
CA VAL A 144 12.06 7.49 9.35
C VAL A 144 13.02 8.63 9.62
N ARG A 145 12.60 9.61 10.42
CA ARG A 145 13.40 10.75 10.87
C ARG A 145 14.61 10.27 11.66
N ASP A 146 15.78 10.80 11.36
CA ASP A 146 17.00 10.48 12.10
C ASP A 146 16.99 11.13 13.50
N THR A 147 17.49 10.39 14.48
CA THR A 147 17.50 10.80 15.90
C THR A 147 18.58 11.84 16.21
N VAL A 148 19.62 11.94 15.39
CA VAL A 148 20.74 12.88 15.59
C VAL A 148 20.60 14.11 14.67
N ARG A 149 20.08 13.92 13.46
CA ARG A 149 19.80 14.95 12.45
C ARG A 149 18.30 14.98 12.13
N PRO A 150 17.47 15.70 12.90
CA PRO A 150 16.02 15.70 12.74
C PRO A 150 15.51 16.21 11.38
N ASP A 151 16.37 16.86 10.60
CA ASP A 151 16.17 17.34 9.24
C ASP A 151 16.59 16.31 8.16
N ALA A 152 16.97 15.10 8.56
CA ALA A 152 17.31 14.01 7.67
C ALA A 152 16.48 12.75 7.96
N PHE A 153 16.32 11.90 6.94
CA PHE A 153 15.45 10.74 6.96
C PHE A 153 16.16 9.51 6.40
N TRP A 154 16.01 8.37 7.08
CA TRP A 154 16.44 7.08 6.58
C TRP A 154 15.39 6.52 5.61
N VAL A 155 15.84 5.95 4.48
CA VAL A 155 14.97 5.40 3.42
C VAL A 155 15.67 4.23 2.70
N ASN A 156 14.91 3.37 2.01
CA ASN A 156 15.48 2.30 1.19
C ASN A 156 16.24 2.83 -0.03
N PRO A 157 17.31 2.14 -0.46
CA PRO A 157 17.92 2.38 -1.76
C PRO A 157 16.99 1.94 -2.90
N TYR A 158 17.03 2.69 -4.01
CA TYR A 158 16.23 2.43 -5.19
C TYR A 158 16.66 1.12 -5.88
N GLY A 159 15.68 0.27 -6.18
CA GLY A 159 15.91 -0.98 -6.92
C GLY A 159 16.45 -2.15 -6.10
N LEU A 160 16.66 -1.98 -4.79
CA LEU A 160 16.89 -3.11 -3.89
C LEU A 160 15.53 -3.69 -3.47
N ALA A 161 15.34 -4.99 -3.69
CA ALA A 161 14.11 -5.67 -3.29
C ALA A 161 13.91 -5.59 -1.77
N PHE A 162 12.65 -5.48 -1.34
CA PHE A 162 12.31 -5.28 0.08
C PHE A 162 12.78 -6.45 0.96
N ASP A 163 12.81 -7.67 0.41
CA ASP A 163 13.35 -8.89 1.03
C ASP A 163 14.87 -8.90 1.20
N LEU A 164 15.59 -7.93 0.65
CA LEU A 164 17.05 -7.80 0.76
C LEU A 164 17.48 -6.56 1.55
N ILE A 165 16.53 -5.73 2.00
CA ILE A 165 16.84 -4.55 2.80
C ILE A 165 17.45 -4.95 4.14
N THR A 166 18.57 -4.33 4.50
CA THR A 166 19.20 -4.44 5.81
C THR A 166 19.41 -3.06 6.42
N ALA A 167 19.64 -2.97 7.73
CA ALA A 167 19.92 -1.71 8.41
C ALA A 167 21.16 -1.01 7.81
N SER A 168 22.18 -1.77 7.40
CA SER A 168 23.38 -1.24 6.72
C SER A 168 23.12 -0.76 5.28
N SER A 169 22.10 -1.28 4.60
CA SER A 169 21.76 -0.89 3.23
C SER A 169 21.04 0.47 3.11
N LEU A 170 20.41 0.93 4.20
CA LEU A 170 19.61 2.15 4.22
C LEU A 170 20.42 3.40 3.90
N LEU A 171 19.77 4.37 3.27
CA LEU A 171 20.31 5.69 2.94
C LEU A 171 19.79 6.72 3.95
N LEU A 172 20.67 7.60 4.42
CA LEU A 172 20.27 8.81 5.14
C LEU A 172 20.27 9.98 4.17
N VAL A 173 19.13 10.63 4.01
CA VAL A 173 18.90 11.68 3.02
C VAL A 173 18.44 12.94 3.74
N SER A 174 19.03 14.10 3.43
CA SER A 174 18.59 15.39 3.96
C SER A 174 17.19 15.75 3.44
N HIS A 175 16.54 16.71 4.09
CA HIS A 175 15.26 17.24 3.61
C HIS A 175 15.34 17.78 2.17
N ASP A 176 16.49 18.33 1.77
CA ASP A 176 16.74 18.84 0.41
C ASP A 176 17.06 17.74 -0.61
N GLY A 177 17.08 16.46 -0.19
CA GLY A 177 17.32 15.32 -1.06
C GLY A 177 18.80 14.95 -1.26
N GLU A 178 19.72 15.51 -0.48
CA GLU A 178 21.13 15.13 -0.50
C GLU A 178 21.35 13.83 0.27
N VAL A 179 22.04 12.86 -0.33
CA VAL A 179 22.44 11.64 0.42
C VAL A 179 23.63 11.94 1.32
N LEU A 180 23.41 11.83 2.62
CA LEU A 180 24.39 12.11 3.67
C LEU A 180 25.18 10.87 4.10
N GLU A 181 24.56 9.69 4.08
CA GLU A 181 25.19 8.43 4.51
C GLU A 181 24.50 7.21 3.87
N GLY A 182 25.22 6.08 3.86
CA GLY A 182 24.65 4.76 3.58
C GLY A 182 24.65 4.39 2.11
N GLY A 183 23.86 3.36 1.79
CA GLY A 183 23.76 2.78 0.44
C GLY A 183 24.72 1.62 0.20
N TYR A 184 24.41 0.84 -0.84
CA TYR A 184 25.22 -0.30 -1.25
C TYR A 184 26.35 0.12 -2.21
N PRO A 185 27.59 -0.41 -2.06
CA PRO A 185 28.67 -0.14 -2.99
C PRO A 185 28.32 -0.57 -4.43
N GLY A 186 28.37 0.36 -5.38
CA GLY A 186 28.32 0.05 -6.82
C GLY A 186 27.00 0.36 -7.55
N ASN A 187 25.88 0.57 -6.86
CA ASN A 187 24.60 0.92 -7.52
C ASN A 187 24.16 2.38 -7.31
N GLY A 188 25.05 3.20 -6.75
CA GLY A 188 24.81 4.61 -6.47
C GLY A 188 23.93 4.79 -5.24
N GLN A 189 24.19 5.87 -4.53
CA GLN A 189 23.34 6.41 -3.48
C GLN A 189 22.02 6.94 -4.10
N LEU A 190 21.26 6.04 -4.73
CA LEU A 190 20.04 6.34 -5.45
C LEU A 190 18.85 5.94 -4.58
N TYR A 191 17.85 6.81 -4.55
CA TYR A 191 16.56 6.59 -3.90
C TYR A 191 15.47 7.19 -4.81
N ASN A 192 14.20 6.87 -4.54
CA ASN A 192 13.09 7.44 -5.28
C ASN A 192 12.85 8.90 -4.84
N ALA A 193 13.47 9.87 -5.53
CA ALA A 193 13.37 11.29 -5.18
C ALA A 193 11.92 11.81 -5.18
N ALA A 194 11.11 11.44 -6.16
CA ALA A 194 9.71 11.90 -6.25
C ALA A 194 8.87 11.40 -5.08
N GLY A 195 9.05 10.13 -4.68
CA GLY A 195 8.40 9.56 -3.50
C GLY A 195 8.89 10.21 -2.20
N PHE A 196 10.20 10.38 -2.08
CA PHE A 196 10.82 11.03 -0.92
C PHE A 196 10.31 12.45 -0.69
N THR A 197 10.11 13.24 -1.75
CA THR A 197 9.54 14.59 -1.65
C THR A 197 8.15 14.60 -0.98
N ILE A 198 7.29 13.61 -1.26
CA ILE A 198 5.97 13.49 -0.62
C ILE A 198 6.14 13.29 0.89
N HIS A 199 6.99 12.35 1.30
CA HIS A 199 7.28 12.10 2.72
C HIS A 199 7.94 13.32 3.38
N GLY A 200 8.84 14.01 2.65
CA GLY A 200 9.46 15.26 3.09
C GLY A 200 8.43 16.31 3.47
N ALA A 201 7.44 16.57 2.60
CA ALA A 201 6.36 17.51 2.88
C ALA A 201 5.56 17.15 4.15
N ILE A 202 5.28 15.86 4.35
CA ILE A 202 4.60 15.38 5.57
C ILE A 202 5.48 15.64 6.80
N HIS A 203 6.75 15.24 6.76
CA HIS A 203 7.66 15.42 7.89
C HIS A 203 7.95 16.88 8.23
N ALA A 204 7.92 17.79 7.25
CA ALA A 204 8.07 19.22 7.48
C ALA A 204 6.82 19.84 8.14
N ALA A 205 5.63 19.48 7.67
CA ALA A 205 4.37 20.03 8.19
C ALA A 205 3.94 19.39 9.53
N ARG A 206 4.38 18.16 9.80
CA ARG A 206 4.01 17.36 10.98
C ARG A 206 5.28 16.88 11.69
N PRO A 207 5.89 17.71 12.56
CA PRO A 207 7.06 17.32 13.35
C PRO A 207 6.81 16.11 14.26
N ASP A 208 5.55 15.87 14.64
CA ASP A 208 5.12 14.70 15.42
C ASP A 208 5.17 13.39 14.62
N ILE A 209 5.23 13.47 13.28
CA ILE A 209 5.41 12.30 12.41
C ILE A 209 6.90 12.05 12.23
N HIS A 210 7.34 10.90 12.73
CA HIS A 210 8.70 10.42 12.58
C HIS A 210 8.82 9.37 11.49
N ALA A 211 7.78 8.62 11.17
CA ALA A 211 7.79 7.64 10.10
C ALA A 211 6.60 7.78 9.16
N ALA A 212 6.84 7.55 7.88
CA ALA A 212 5.79 7.47 6.85
C ALA A 212 6.05 6.26 5.95
N ALA A 213 5.00 5.54 5.58
CA ALA A 213 5.06 4.33 4.78
C ALA A 213 4.11 4.45 3.59
N HIS A 214 4.61 4.14 2.40
CA HIS A 214 3.83 4.14 1.17
C HIS A 214 4.19 2.92 0.32
N SER A 215 3.18 2.29 -0.26
CA SER A 215 3.36 1.29 -1.30
C SER A 215 2.13 1.20 -2.21
N HIS A 216 2.29 0.48 -3.32
CA HIS A 216 1.22 0.18 -4.28
C HIS A 216 0.63 -1.21 -4.01
N SER A 217 0.35 -1.48 -2.73
CA SER A 217 -0.22 -2.74 -2.27
C SER A 217 -1.52 -3.07 -3.00
N GLN A 218 -1.77 -4.37 -3.19
CA GLN A 218 -2.79 -4.86 -4.12
C GLN A 218 -4.17 -4.27 -3.87
N PHE A 219 -4.66 -4.34 -2.63
CA PHE A 219 -6.01 -3.92 -2.28
C PHE A 219 -6.10 -2.42 -2.07
N GLY A 220 -5.08 -1.79 -1.47
CA GLY A 220 -4.99 -0.35 -1.32
C GLY A 220 -5.03 0.36 -2.68
N ARG A 221 -4.27 -0.12 -3.66
CA ARG A 221 -4.33 0.37 -5.04
C ARG A 221 -5.70 0.14 -5.67
N ALA A 222 -6.26 -1.07 -5.56
CA ALA A 222 -7.56 -1.40 -6.14
C ALA A 222 -8.69 -0.53 -5.56
N PHE A 223 -8.74 -0.38 -4.24
CA PHE A 223 -9.75 0.44 -3.56
C PHE A 223 -9.58 1.92 -3.88
N SER A 224 -8.35 2.43 -3.95
CA SER A 224 -8.08 3.84 -4.28
C SER A 224 -8.67 4.27 -5.63
N ALA A 225 -8.85 3.33 -6.57
CA ALA A 225 -9.44 3.60 -7.87
C ALA A 225 -10.95 3.91 -7.81
N LEU A 226 -11.62 3.57 -6.70
CA LEU A 226 -13.04 3.88 -6.49
C LEU A 226 -13.30 5.36 -6.18
N GLY A 227 -12.27 6.12 -5.81
CA GLY A 227 -12.39 7.57 -5.53
C GLY A 227 -13.28 7.89 -4.32
N ARG A 228 -13.34 7.00 -3.33
CA ARG A 228 -14.11 7.15 -2.09
C ARG A 228 -13.27 6.73 -0.87
N ASN A 229 -13.69 7.17 0.32
CA ASN A 229 -13.07 6.71 1.56
C ASN A 229 -13.64 5.34 2.00
N ILE A 230 -12.98 4.67 2.94
CA ILE A 230 -13.44 3.39 3.50
C ILE A 230 -14.71 3.60 4.32
N ASP A 231 -15.68 2.71 4.14
CA ASP A 231 -16.85 2.66 5.02
C ASP A 231 -16.46 1.88 6.29
N ILE A 232 -16.85 2.40 7.46
CA ILE A 232 -16.52 1.77 8.74
C ILE A 232 -17.56 0.68 9.04
N ALA A 233 -17.39 -0.48 8.41
CA ALA A 233 -18.35 -1.59 8.44
C ALA A 233 -18.08 -2.64 9.54
N ASN A 234 -16.88 -2.63 10.13
CA ASN A 234 -16.46 -3.61 11.14
C ASN A 234 -15.68 -2.94 12.28
N TRP A 235 -15.46 -3.72 13.34
CA TRP A 235 -14.86 -3.22 14.56
C TRP A 235 -13.37 -2.85 14.37
N GLU A 236 -12.65 -3.55 13.49
CA GLU A 236 -11.28 -3.21 13.11
C GLU A 236 -11.21 -1.84 12.45
N GLY A 237 -12.17 -1.53 11.56
CA GLY A 237 -12.32 -0.23 10.94
C GLY A 237 -12.59 0.86 11.98
N ALA A 238 -13.39 0.57 13.00
CA ALA A 238 -13.71 1.52 14.06
C ALA A 238 -12.49 1.95 14.87
N GLN A 239 -11.51 1.06 15.09
CA GLN A 239 -10.23 1.42 15.74
C GLN A 239 -9.41 2.42 14.92
N TYR A 240 -9.73 2.63 13.65
CA TYR A 240 -8.92 3.45 12.73
C TYR A 240 -9.71 4.58 12.05
N ALA A 241 -11.03 4.59 12.22
CA ALA A 241 -12.00 5.40 11.50
C ALA A 241 -11.69 6.90 11.47
N GLU A 242 -11.31 7.49 12.60
CA GLU A 242 -11.12 8.94 12.70
C GLU A 242 -9.82 9.42 12.03
N THR A 243 -8.92 8.50 11.67
CA THR A 243 -7.56 8.80 11.20
C THR A 243 -7.34 8.61 9.70
N VAL A 244 -8.25 7.92 9.00
CA VAL A 244 -8.13 7.64 7.55
C VAL A 244 -8.80 8.73 6.73
N LYS A 245 -8.04 9.33 5.82
CA LYS A 245 -8.50 10.41 4.95
C LYS A 245 -8.47 9.99 3.48
N LEU A 246 -9.26 10.68 2.66
CA LEU A 246 -9.21 10.55 1.20
C LEU A 246 -8.50 11.76 0.61
N TYR A 247 -7.50 11.51 -0.23
CA TYR A 247 -7.01 12.49 -1.18
C TYR A 247 -7.60 12.17 -2.56
N SER A 248 -8.58 12.97 -2.99
CA SER A 248 -9.43 12.72 -4.16
C SER A 248 -8.88 13.30 -5.48
N SER A 249 -7.57 13.51 -5.55
CA SER A 249 -6.89 14.03 -6.74
C SER A 249 -5.70 13.14 -7.09
N PHE A 250 -5.32 13.15 -8.36
CA PHE A 250 -4.12 12.50 -8.87
C PHE A 250 -3.21 13.59 -9.45
N GLY A 251 -2.24 14.09 -8.66
CA GLY A 251 -1.37 15.19 -9.08
C GLY A 251 -0.37 14.83 -10.18
N GLY A 252 -0.29 13.56 -10.56
CA GLY A 252 0.60 13.06 -11.61
C GLY A 252 2.07 12.95 -11.15
N VAL A 253 2.92 12.43 -12.03
CA VAL A 253 4.31 12.03 -11.71
C VAL A 253 5.28 13.22 -11.56
N VAL A 254 4.92 14.41 -12.03
CA VAL A 254 5.87 15.52 -12.27
C VAL A 254 5.83 16.61 -11.17
N LEU A 255 4.87 16.58 -10.24
CA LEU A 255 4.61 17.66 -9.27
C LEU A 255 4.88 17.25 -7.82
N GLY A 256 6.04 16.66 -7.53
CA GLY A 256 6.36 16.11 -6.20
C GLY A 256 6.11 17.05 -5.02
N ASP A 257 6.55 18.33 -5.13
CA ASP A 257 6.43 19.30 -4.03
C ASP A 257 4.96 19.70 -3.76
N GLU A 258 4.22 20.06 -4.81
CA GLU A 258 2.81 20.45 -4.69
C GLU A 258 1.94 19.26 -4.28
N GLU A 259 2.21 18.09 -4.83
CA GLU A 259 1.53 16.84 -4.49
C GLU A 259 1.78 16.47 -3.02
N GLY A 260 3.02 16.56 -2.54
CA GLY A 260 3.37 16.34 -1.14
C GLY A 260 2.58 17.27 -0.21
N GLN A 261 2.47 18.56 -0.55
CA GLN A 261 1.67 19.52 0.22
C GLN A 261 0.17 19.22 0.18
N ASN A 262 -0.37 18.82 -0.97
CA ASN A 262 -1.78 18.43 -1.12
C ASN A 262 -2.12 17.19 -0.29
N ILE A 263 -1.29 16.15 -0.37
CA ILE A 263 -1.43 14.92 0.42
C ILE A 263 -1.34 15.25 1.91
N THR A 264 -0.40 16.11 2.31
CA THR A 264 -0.24 16.55 3.69
C THR A 264 -1.48 17.31 4.19
N ARG A 265 -2.07 18.19 3.37
CA ARG A 265 -3.34 18.87 3.69
C ARG A 265 -4.49 17.87 3.84
N ALA A 266 -4.57 16.87 2.98
CA ALA A 266 -5.60 15.82 3.06
C ALA A 266 -5.44 14.95 4.32
N LEU A 267 -4.20 14.58 4.68
CA LEU A 267 -3.88 13.86 5.91
C LEU A 267 -4.30 14.67 7.15
N GLY A 268 -4.13 16.00 7.10
CA GLY A 268 -4.56 16.91 8.16
C GLY A 268 -3.73 16.76 9.45
N PRO A 269 -4.18 17.35 10.57
CA PRO A 269 -3.41 17.42 11.81
C PRO A 269 -3.45 16.15 12.66
N GLN A 270 -4.42 15.25 12.43
CA GLN A 270 -4.62 14.04 13.23
C GLN A 270 -4.62 12.76 12.39
N GLY A 271 -4.62 12.87 11.06
CA GLY A 271 -4.64 11.70 10.19
C GLY A 271 -3.38 10.86 10.31
N LYS A 272 -3.57 9.55 10.17
CA LYS A 272 -2.53 8.51 10.22
C LYS A 272 -2.50 7.68 8.94
N GLY A 273 -3.57 7.73 8.14
CA GLY A 273 -3.65 7.07 6.85
C GLY A 273 -4.34 7.95 5.81
N VAL A 274 -3.91 7.85 4.57
CA VAL A 274 -4.54 8.53 3.44
C VAL A 274 -4.64 7.58 2.25
N ILE A 275 -5.83 7.52 1.67
CA ILE A 275 -6.11 6.84 0.41
C ILE A 275 -5.85 7.86 -0.69
N LEU A 276 -4.90 7.55 -1.56
CA LEU A 276 -4.47 8.39 -2.67
C LEU A 276 -5.22 7.94 -3.91
N GLN A 277 -6.26 8.66 -4.32
CA GLN A 277 -7.14 8.25 -5.42
C GLN A 277 -6.33 7.91 -6.68
N ASN A 278 -6.62 6.74 -7.27
CA ASN A 278 -5.94 6.18 -8.44
C ASN A 278 -4.42 5.90 -8.27
N HIS A 279 -3.92 5.83 -7.02
CA HIS A 279 -2.50 5.65 -6.74
C HIS A 279 -2.26 4.49 -5.76
N GLY A 280 -2.76 4.59 -4.53
CA GLY A 280 -2.48 3.62 -3.48
C GLY A 280 -2.79 4.17 -2.10
N ILE A 281 -2.06 3.70 -1.09
CA ILE A 281 -2.23 4.14 0.30
C ILE A 281 -0.91 4.64 0.89
N LEU A 282 -1.01 5.58 1.82
CA LEU A 282 0.11 6.10 2.58
C LEU A 282 -0.29 6.21 4.05
N THR A 283 0.60 5.86 4.96
CA THR A 283 0.40 6.01 6.40
C THR A 283 1.55 6.74 7.05
N ALA A 284 1.30 7.34 8.22
CA ALA A 284 2.29 8.13 8.93
C ALA A 284 2.03 8.17 10.44
N ALA A 285 3.10 8.09 11.24
CA ALA A 285 3.04 8.01 12.70
C ALA A 285 4.34 8.51 13.35
N GLY A 286 4.37 8.57 14.68
CA GLY A 286 5.54 8.90 15.50
C GLY A 286 6.56 7.75 15.62
N THR A 287 6.25 6.56 15.13
CA THR A 287 7.17 5.41 15.08
C THR A 287 7.03 4.62 13.78
N VAL A 288 8.08 3.91 13.38
CA VAL A 288 8.04 2.99 12.22
C VAL A 288 7.00 1.91 12.45
N ASP A 289 7.01 1.32 13.65
CA ASP A 289 6.11 0.27 14.11
C ASP A 289 4.64 0.66 13.91
N ALA A 290 4.23 1.82 14.42
CA ALA A 290 2.86 2.31 14.26
C ALA A 290 2.53 2.62 12.79
N ALA A 291 3.44 3.24 12.02
CA ALA A 291 3.20 3.54 10.61
C ALA A 291 2.97 2.25 9.78
N VAL A 292 3.75 1.20 10.05
CA VAL A 292 3.61 -0.13 9.42
C VAL A 292 2.29 -0.79 9.79
N LEU A 293 1.92 -0.81 11.08
CA LEU A 293 0.66 -1.41 11.50
C LEU A 293 -0.53 -0.65 10.89
N TYR A 294 -0.48 0.68 10.88
CA TYR A 294 -1.49 1.49 10.21
C TYR A 294 -1.60 1.16 8.73
N PHE A 295 -0.49 0.89 8.05
CA PHE A 295 -0.49 0.45 6.65
C PHE A 295 -1.18 -0.90 6.50
N MET A 296 -0.80 -1.88 7.31
CA MET A 296 -1.38 -3.24 7.32
C MET A 296 -2.90 -3.20 7.55
N ARG A 297 -3.35 -2.41 8.52
CA ARG A 297 -4.77 -2.23 8.82
C ARG A 297 -5.50 -1.60 7.64
N LEU A 298 -4.95 -0.52 7.07
CA LEU A 298 -5.59 0.15 5.93
C LEU A 298 -5.69 -0.77 4.71
N GLU A 299 -4.65 -1.57 4.43
CA GLU A 299 -4.69 -2.57 3.37
C GLU A 299 -5.78 -3.61 3.62
N LYS A 300 -5.88 -4.15 4.84
CA LYS A 300 -6.91 -5.12 5.23
C LYS A 300 -8.32 -4.55 5.17
N LEU A 301 -8.49 -3.28 5.53
CA LEU A 301 -9.78 -2.59 5.37
C LEU A 301 -10.14 -2.41 3.90
N CYS A 302 -9.17 -2.10 3.03
CA CYS A 302 -9.40 -2.04 1.59
C CYS A 302 -9.83 -3.41 1.03
N GLU A 303 -9.17 -4.50 1.44
CA GLU A 303 -9.53 -5.87 1.08
C GLU A 303 -10.97 -6.20 1.51
N ALA A 304 -11.27 -6.05 2.80
CA ALA A 304 -12.58 -6.34 3.36
C ALA A 304 -13.71 -5.51 2.72
N GLN A 305 -13.45 -4.24 2.42
CA GLN A 305 -14.43 -3.37 1.77
C GLN A 305 -14.70 -3.81 0.32
N LEU A 306 -13.66 -4.17 -0.44
CA LEU A 306 -13.83 -4.68 -1.81
C LEU A 306 -14.63 -5.98 -1.83
N GLU A 307 -14.37 -6.89 -0.88
CA GLU A 307 -15.13 -8.13 -0.73
C GLU A 307 -16.58 -7.89 -0.31
N SER A 308 -16.79 -6.98 0.64
CA SER A 308 -18.13 -6.57 1.09
C SER A 308 -18.94 -5.98 -0.07
N ASP A 309 -18.36 -5.04 -0.82
CA ASP A 309 -19.00 -4.41 -1.98
C ASP A 309 -19.36 -5.46 -3.05
N ALA A 310 -18.47 -6.41 -3.31
CA ALA A 310 -18.70 -7.50 -4.26
C ALA A 310 -19.83 -8.46 -3.82
N ALA A 311 -20.01 -8.65 -2.50
CA ALA A 311 -21.09 -9.45 -1.94
C ALA A 311 -22.46 -8.73 -1.93
N GLY A 312 -22.52 -7.48 -2.39
CA GLY A 312 -23.75 -6.65 -2.42
C GLY A 312 -23.75 -5.51 -1.40
N GLY A 313 -22.63 -5.28 -0.71
CA GLY A 313 -22.48 -4.28 0.34
C GLY A 313 -23.08 -4.73 1.68
N GLY A 314 -23.06 -3.81 2.66
CA GLY A 314 -23.56 -4.04 4.00
C GLY A 314 -23.87 -2.74 4.75
N GLY A 315 -24.30 -2.89 6.00
CA GLY A 315 -24.47 -1.74 6.90
C GLY A 315 -23.11 -1.26 7.43
N VAL A 316 -23.07 0.03 7.79
CA VAL A 316 -21.94 0.61 8.51
C VAL A 316 -22.24 0.67 10.01
N LEU A 317 -21.19 0.72 10.82
CA LEU A 317 -21.32 0.99 12.25
C LEU A 317 -21.90 2.39 12.48
N SER A 318 -22.62 2.56 13.58
CA SER A 318 -23.10 3.90 13.96
C SER A 318 -21.93 4.77 14.41
N ASP A 319 -22.01 6.09 14.22
CA ASP A 319 -20.98 7.03 14.68
C ASP A 319 -20.69 6.87 16.18
N ALA A 320 -21.69 6.51 16.98
CA ALA A 320 -21.55 6.27 18.41
C ALA A 320 -20.71 5.01 18.70
N ASP A 321 -20.94 3.91 17.98
CA ASP A 321 -20.16 2.68 18.13
C ASP A 321 -18.72 2.88 17.64
N VAL A 322 -18.56 3.59 16.52
CA VAL A 322 -17.24 3.95 15.98
C VAL A 322 -16.44 4.75 17.00
N HIS A 323 -17.05 5.81 17.55
CA HIS A 323 -16.39 6.65 18.53
C HIS A 323 -16.04 5.90 19.82
N ALA A 324 -16.93 5.04 20.32
CA ALA A 324 -16.68 4.24 21.53
C ALA A 324 -15.51 3.26 21.37
N VAL A 325 -15.37 2.63 20.20
CA VAL A 325 -14.21 1.76 19.92
C VAL A 325 -12.95 2.60 19.72
N PHE A 326 -13.04 3.70 18.97
CA PHE A 326 -11.90 4.56 18.68
C PHE A 326 -11.31 5.20 19.94
N SER A 327 -12.15 5.64 20.89
CA SER A 327 -11.68 6.26 22.13
C SER A 327 -10.84 5.33 23.01
N GLU A 328 -11.09 4.02 22.95
CA GLU A 328 -10.40 3.02 23.75
C GLU A 328 -9.15 2.46 23.03
N LEU A 329 -9.20 2.30 21.70
CA LEU A 329 -8.23 1.50 20.95
C LEU A 329 -7.59 2.22 19.75
N GLY A 330 -8.03 3.44 19.44
CA GLY A 330 -7.54 4.22 18.29
C GLY A 330 -6.22 4.94 18.52
N SER A 331 -5.62 4.81 19.71
CA SER A 331 -4.37 5.49 20.05
C SER A 331 -3.17 4.98 19.27
N GLU A 332 -2.20 5.85 19.04
CA GLU A 332 -0.94 5.46 18.38
C GLU A 332 -0.09 4.52 19.26
N ASP A 333 -0.15 4.68 20.59
CA ASP A 333 0.50 3.76 21.53
C ASP A 333 -0.02 2.32 21.37
N GLU A 334 -1.33 2.18 21.15
CA GLU A 334 -1.94 0.89 20.90
C GLU A 334 -1.49 0.31 19.55
N ALA A 335 -1.36 1.15 18.53
CA ALA A 335 -0.78 0.73 17.26
C ALA A 335 0.69 0.30 17.40
N TYR A 336 1.49 1.01 18.21
CA TYR A 336 2.86 0.61 18.49
C TYR A 336 2.94 -0.74 19.22
N ARG A 337 2.08 -0.98 20.21
CA ARG A 337 2.05 -2.25 20.96
C ARG A 337 1.68 -3.44 20.07
N GLN A 338 0.63 -3.30 19.26
CA GLN A 338 0.21 -4.34 18.34
C GLN A 338 1.25 -4.59 17.25
N ALA A 339 1.99 -3.58 16.82
CA ALA A 339 3.08 -3.77 15.87
C ALA A 339 4.18 -4.72 16.39
N GLN A 340 4.38 -4.84 17.72
CA GLN A 340 5.45 -5.67 18.28
C GLN A 340 5.28 -7.15 17.92
N GLU A 341 4.05 -7.67 17.92
CA GLU A 341 3.78 -9.07 17.58
C GLU A 341 4.23 -9.41 16.14
N ILE A 342 4.17 -8.43 15.23
CA ILE A 342 4.52 -8.61 13.82
C ILE A 342 6.05 -8.65 13.66
N TYR A 343 6.79 -7.87 14.44
CA TYR A 343 8.25 -7.97 14.46
C TYR A 343 8.73 -9.26 15.13
N GLU A 344 8.07 -9.71 16.20
CA GLU A 344 8.34 -11.00 16.82
C GLU A 344 8.10 -12.16 15.83
N TRP A 345 7.00 -12.10 15.08
CA TRP A 345 6.73 -13.04 14.00
C TRP A 345 7.80 -13.01 12.90
N LEU A 346 8.20 -11.82 12.46
CA LEU A 346 9.27 -11.67 11.47
C LEU A 346 10.56 -12.35 11.95
N GLU A 347 10.99 -12.05 13.17
CA GLU A 347 12.22 -12.60 13.74
C GLU A 347 12.15 -14.12 13.91
N ALA A 348 10.98 -14.67 14.23
CA ALA A 348 10.77 -16.11 14.29
C ALA A 348 10.88 -16.79 12.91
N GLU A 349 10.42 -16.14 11.84
CA GLU A 349 10.41 -16.69 10.49
C GLU A 349 11.74 -16.56 9.75
N GLU A 350 12.46 -15.44 9.90
CA GLU A 350 13.67 -15.17 9.12
C GLU A 350 14.93 -14.85 9.94
N GLY A 351 14.80 -14.82 11.27
CA GLY A 351 15.87 -14.39 12.16
C GLY A 351 16.12 -12.88 12.11
N GLU A 352 17.30 -12.48 12.55
CA GLU A 352 17.64 -11.05 12.74
C GLU A 352 18.64 -10.51 11.70
N GLY A 353 18.88 -11.24 10.61
CA GLY A 353 19.89 -10.85 9.60
C GLY A 353 19.64 -9.49 8.95
N TYR A 354 18.39 -9.01 8.93
CA TYR A 354 18.04 -7.67 8.44
C TYR A 354 18.55 -6.54 9.35
N LYS A 355 18.93 -6.84 10.60
CA LYS A 355 19.44 -5.84 11.57
C LYS A 355 20.88 -5.43 11.29
N GLU A 356 21.60 -6.15 10.43
CA GLU A 356 23.03 -5.91 10.14
C GLU A 356 23.32 -4.71 9.22
#